data_AF-A0A377SRQ7-F1
#
_entry.id   AF-A0A377SRQ7-F1
#
_cell.length_a   1.000
_cell.length_b   1.000
_cell.length_c   1.000
_cell.angle_alpha   90.00
_cell.angle_beta   90.00
_cell.angle_gamma   90.00
#
_symmetry.space_group_name_H-M   'P 1'
#
loop_
_entity.id
_entity.type
_entity.pdbx_description
1 polymer ?
#
loop_
_entity_poly.entity_id
_entity_poly.type
_entity_poly.pdbx_seq_one_letter_code
_entity_poly.pdbx_strand_id
1 'polypeptide(L)'
;MRYFLAVFALMATFAQAETTGPDGMTTAQLGEFLKSLQTAVAKDDASSVAKLARFPLRVNLPKKKTLQAQQFIAQYSKVITPKVKAAVLAQTAESLFRNSNGAMIGNGEIWFSGLCLNKECTKQTTKMIAINP
;
A
#
# COMPACT_ATOMS: atom_id res chain seq x y z
N MET A 1 57.14 20.81 18.75
CA MET A 1 56.40 21.13 17.51
C MET A 1 55.51 19.94 17.20
N ARG A 2 54.18 19.95 17.49
CA ARG A 2 53.10 20.52 16.63
C ARG A 2 53.45 20.26 15.16
N TYR A 3 52.79 19.33 14.45
CA TYR A 3 51.42 19.49 13.98
C TYR A 3 50.61 18.19 14.02
N PHE A 4 49.40 18.31 14.57
CA PHE A 4 48.27 17.40 14.38
C PHE A 4 47.88 17.39 12.89
N LEU A 5 47.94 16.25 12.21
CA LEU A 5 47.09 16.00 11.04
C LEU A 5 45.81 15.33 11.53
N ALA A 6 44.73 16.10 11.59
CA ALA A 6 43.39 15.57 11.82
C ALA A 6 42.93 14.82 10.57
N VAL A 7 42.93 13.49 10.63
CA VAL A 7 42.22 12.65 9.66
C VAL A 7 40.74 12.73 10.01
N PHE A 8 40.04 13.72 9.45
CA PHE A 8 38.58 13.72 9.46
C PHE A 8 38.11 12.65 8.48
N ALA A 9 37.83 11.45 9.02
CA ALA A 9 37.12 10.42 8.29
C ALA A 9 35.72 10.93 7.94
N LEU A 10 35.48 11.20 6.65
CA LEU A 10 34.14 11.41 6.11
C LEU A 10 33.37 10.09 6.27
N MET A 11 32.61 9.93 7.36
CA MET A 11 31.62 8.87 7.44
C MET A 11 30.43 9.28 6.57
N ALA A 12 30.43 8.83 5.31
CA ALA A 12 29.22 8.81 4.52
C ALA A 12 28.25 7.84 5.21
N THR A 13 27.20 8.38 5.82
CA THR A 13 26.05 7.60 6.25
C THR A 13 25.41 7.01 5.00
N PHE A 14 25.72 5.75 4.70
CA PHE A 14 24.90 4.98 3.77
C PHE A 14 23.53 4.83 4.42
N ALA A 15 22.56 5.65 4.01
CA ALA A 15 21.16 5.33 4.22
C ALA A 15 20.95 3.95 3.59
N GLN A 16 20.79 2.92 4.42
CA GLN A 16 20.45 1.59 3.94
C GLN A 16 19.14 1.72 3.18
N ALA A 17 19.19 1.59 1.86
CA ALA A 17 17.97 1.49 1.06
C ALA A 17 17.22 0.26 1.57
N GLU A 18 16.05 0.45 2.15
CA GLU A 18 15.20 -0.67 2.54
C GLU A 18 14.99 -1.55 1.32
N THR A 19 15.32 -2.84 1.44
CA THR A 19 15.16 -3.78 0.33
C THR A 19 13.68 -3.90 -0.03
N THR A 20 13.34 -3.57 -1.27
CA THR A 20 11.99 -3.76 -1.80
C THR A 20 11.62 -5.24 -1.77
N GLY A 21 10.44 -5.55 -1.24
CA GLY A 21 9.90 -6.91 -1.21
C GLY A 21 9.37 -7.38 -2.57
N PRO A 22 8.94 -8.64 -2.67
CA PRO A 22 8.44 -9.22 -3.93
C PRO A 22 7.17 -8.54 -4.46
N ASP A 23 6.44 -7.85 -3.59
CA ASP A 23 5.23 -7.06 -3.84
C ASP A 23 5.51 -5.64 -4.36
N GLY A 24 6.78 -5.28 -4.54
CA GLY A 24 7.21 -3.98 -5.02
C GLY A 24 7.23 -2.88 -3.95
N MET A 25 7.22 -3.25 -2.66
CA MET A 25 7.16 -2.29 -1.55
C MET A 25 8.27 -2.52 -0.53
N THR A 26 8.78 -1.45 0.07
CA THR A 26 9.56 -1.52 1.31
C THR A 26 8.63 -1.76 2.51
N THR A 27 9.21 -2.14 3.65
CA THR A 27 8.43 -2.30 4.89
C THR A 27 7.80 -0.98 5.34
N ALA A 28 8.53 0.14 5.21
CA ALA A 28 7.98 1.47 5.51
C ALA A 28 6.77 1.81 4.63
N GLN A 29 6.87 1.61 3.31
CA GLN A 29 5.77 1.89 2.37
C GLN A 29 4.51 1.07 2.68
N LEU A 30 4.70 -0.20 3.07
CA LEU A 30 3.62 -1.10 3.42
C LEU A 30 2.93 -0.68 4.72
N GLY A 31 3.70 -0.28 5.75
CA GLY A 31 3.16 0.26 7.00
C GLY A 31 2.43 1.60 6.82
N GLU A 32 3.00 2.53 6.07
CA GLU A 32 2.37 3.83 5.76
C GLU A 32 1.06 3.67 4.99
N PHE A 33 1.04 2.77 4.01
CA PHE A 33 -0.15 2.47 3.24
C PHE A 33 -1.25 1.85 4.11
N LEU A 34 -0.89 0.85 4.93
CA LEU A 34 -1.83 0.20 5.84
C LEU A 34 -2.46 1.21 6.80
N LYS A 35 -1.65 2.07 7.43
CA LYS A 35 -2.13 3.14 8.32
C LYS A 35 -3.08 4.11 7.62
N SER A 36 -2.75 4.51 6.39
CA SER A 36 -3.60 5.40 5.59
C SER A 36 -4.93 4.74 5.25
N LEU A 37 -4.90 3.47 4.86
CA LEU A 37 -6.10 2.68 4.56
C LEU A 37 -6.98 2.50 5.79
N GLN A 38 -6.41 2.11 6.92
CA GLN A 38 -7.11 1.96 8.20
C GLN A 38 -7.77 3.27 8.64
N THR A 39 -7.06 4.39 8.52
CA THR A 39 -7.61 5.71 8.87
C THR A 39 -8.81 6.08 8.01
N ALA A 40 -8.74 5.86 6.70
CA ALA A 40 -9.83 6.18 5.78
C ALA A 40 -11.03 5.23 5.98
N VAL A 41 -10.78 3.93 6.13
CA VAL A 41 -11.82 2.91 6.33
C VAL A 41 -12.51 3.05 7.69
N ALA A 42 -11.78 3.39 8.76
CA ALA A 42 -12.37 3.62 10.08
C ALA A 42 -13.43 4.74 10.04
N LYS A 43 -13.18 5.78 9.25
CA LYS A 43 -14.05 6.96 9.07
C LYS A 43 -15.11 6.79 7.98
N ASP A 44 -15.16 5.65 7.30
CA ASP A 44 -15.99 5.43 6.11
C ASP A 44 -15.80 6.50 5.02
N ASP A 45 -14.58 7.04 4.90
CA ASP A 45 -14.23 8.09 3.94
C ASP A 45 -13.94 7.46 2.56
N ALA A 46 -15.01 7.29 1.79
CA ALA A 46 -14.96 6.71 0.44
C ALA A 46 -14.00 7.45 -0.50
N SER A 47 -13.89 8.78 -0.38
CA SER A 47 -13.03 9.60 -1.23
C SER A 47 -11.55 9.35 -0.90
N SER A 48 -11.21 9.27 0.39
CA SER A 48 -9.85 8.96 0.82
C SER A 48 -9.46 7.53 0.49
N VAL A 49 -10.36 6.54 0.65
CA VAL A 49 -10.09 5.16 0.21
C VAL A 49 -9.90 5.10 -1.31
N ALA A 50 -10.68 5.83 -2.09
CA ALA A 50 -10.52 5.88 -3.55
C ALA A 50 -9.13 6.40 -3.95
N LYS A 51 -8.57 7.39 -3.26
CA LYS A 51 -7.21 7.90 -3.51
C LYS A 51 -6.11 6.84 -3.30
N LEU A 52 -6.39 5.82 -2.49
CA LEU A 52 -5.48 4.69 -2.24
C LEU A 52 -5.64 3.58 -3.28
N ALA A 53 -6.60 3.65 -4.20
CA ALA A 53 -6.82 2.67 -5.24
C ALA A 53 -6.15 3.05 -6.56
N ARG A 54 -5.74 2.04 -7.32
CA ARG A 54 -5.42 2.16 -8.73
C ARG A 54 -6.69 1.92 -9.52
N PHE A 55 -7.12 2.91 -10.29
CA PHE A 55 -8.25 2.77 -11.21
C PHE A 55 -7.78 2.42 -12.63
N PRO A 56 -8.56 1.62 -13.38
CA PRO A 56 -9.85 1.04 -12.99
C PRO A 56 -9.65 -0.14 -12.01
N LEU A 57 -10.41 -0.15 -10.91
CA LEU A 57 -10.19 -1.06 -9.77
C LEU A 57 -10.98 -2.36 -9.96
N ARG A 58 -10.31 -3.50 -9.84
CA ARG A 58 -10.97 -4.81 -9.88
C ARG A 58 -11.77 -5.02 -8.59
N VAL A 59 -13.08 -5.23 -8.72
CA VAL A 59 -13.95 -5.61 -7.60
C VAL A 59 -14.70 -6.89 -7.93
N ASN A 60 -14.46 -7.93 -7.12
CA ASN A 60 -15.09 -9.24 -7.28
C ASN A 60 -16.43 -9.29 -6.54
N LEU A 61 -17.45 -8.64 -7.12
CA LEU A 61 -18.86 -8.88 -6.75
C LEU A 61 -19.37 -10.15 -7.44
N PRO A 62 -20.63 -10.63 -7.23
CA PRO A 62 -21.17 -11.84 -7.88
C PRO A 62 -20.98 -11.89 -9.40
N LYS A 63 -20.78 -10.73 -10.03
CA LYS A 63 -20.12 -10.62 -11.34
C LYS A 63 -18.84 -9.81 -11.16
N LYS A 64 -17.71 -10.31 -11.67
CA LYS A 64 -16.44 -9.58 -11.71
C LYS A 64 -16.67 -8.25 -12.43
N LYS A 65 -16.36 -7.14 -11.75
CA LYS A 65 -16.50 -5.79 -12.29
C LYS A 65 -15.18 -5.05 -12.13
N THR A 66 -14.95 -4.11 -13.03
CA THR A 66 -13.93 -3.08 -12.84
C THR A 66 -14.65 -1.77 -12.63
N LEU A 67 -14.36 -1.08 -11.53
CA LEU A 67 -14.98 0.20 -11.18
C LEU A 67 -14.04 1.35 -11.50
N GLN A 68 -14.58 2.47 -11.95
CA GLN A 68 -13.90 3.77 -11.93
C GLN A 68 -14.06 4.44 -10.56
N ALA A 69 -13.31 5.51 -10.31
CA ALA A 69 -13.29 6.20 -9.02
C ALA A 69 -14.68 6.61 -8.52
N GLN A 70 -15.46 7.28 -9.37
CA GLN A 70 -16.82 7.72 -9.03
C GLN A 70 -17.76 6.53 -8.78
N GLN A 71 -17.60 5.43 -9.54
CA GLN A 71 -18.39 4.22 -9.35
C GLN A 71 -18.05 3.50 -8.05
N PHE A 72 -16.77 3.50 -7.66
CA PHE A 72 -16.31 2.97 -6.38
C PHE A 72 -16.89 3.79 -5.22
N ILE A 73 -16.78 5.13 -5.27
CA ILE A 73 -17.33 6.02 -4.24
C ILE A 73 -18.84 5.82 -4.09
N ALA A 74 -19.58 5.80 -5.21
CA ALA A 74 -21.03 5.60 -5.21
C ALA A 74 -21.46 4.21 -4.68
N GLN A 75 -20.58 3.20 -4.77
CA GLN A 75 -20.85 1.84 -4.32
C GLN A 75 -20.06 1.47 -3.06
N TYR A 76 -19.50 2.45 -2.34
CA TYR A 76 -18.51 2.20 -1.29
C TYR A 76 -18.96 1.16 -0.27
N SER A 77 -20.18 1.28 0.29
CA SER A 77 -20.71 0.33 1.28
C SER A 77 -20.96 -1.09 0.73
N LYS A 78 -21.09 -1.26 -0.59
CA LYS A 78 -21.18 -2.57 -1.25
C LYS A 78 -19.82 -3.20 -1.51
N VAL A 79 -18.76 -2.40 -1.49
CA VAL A 79 -17.38 -2.83 -1.80
C VAL A 79 -16.56 -2.98 -0.51
N ILE A 80 -16.60 -1.98 0.37
CA ILE A 80 -16.07 -2.02 1.73
C ILE A 80 -17.21 -2.45 2.64
N THR A 81 -17.50 -3.75 2.63
CA THR A 81 -18.49 -4.38 3.51
C THR A 81 -18.00 -4.34 4.97
N PRO A 82 -18.87 -4.59 5.97
CA PRO A 82 -18.44 -4.74 7.36
C PRO A 82 -17.31 -5.77 7.53
N LYS A 83 -17.34 -6.85 6.73
CA LYS A 83 -16.29 -7.88 6.70
C LYS A 83 -14.95 -7.31 6.23
N VAL A 84 -14.93 -6.60 5.09
CA VAL A 84 -13.71 -5.95 4.56
C VAL A 84 -13.18 -4.91 5.55
N LYS A 85 -14.07 -4.09 6.13
CA LYS A 85 -13.71 -3.09 7.13
C LYS A 85 -13.05 -3.74 8.34
N ALA A 86 -13.64 -4.80 8.89
CA ALA A 86 -13.06 -5.53 10.02
C ALA A 86 -11.69 -6.11 9.68
N ALA A 87 -11.52 -6.71 8.49
CA ALA A 87 -10.24 -7.27 8.05
C ALA A 87 -9.15 -6.19 7.96
N VAL A 88 -9.46 -5.01 7.41
CA VAL A 88 -8.52 -3.87 7.34
C VAL A 88 -8.09 -3.42 8.73
N LEU A 89 -9.05 -3.26 9.66
CA LEU A 89 -8.78 -2.72 10.99
C LEU A 89 -8.05 -3.71 11.91
N ALA A 90 -8.15 -5.02 11.65
CA ALA A 90 -7.47 -6.05 12.42
C ALA A 90 -6.03 -6.34 11.96
N GLN A 91 -5.64 -5.90 10.75
CA GLN A 91 -4.34 -6.24 10.16
C GLN A 91 -3.19 -5.43 10.78
N THR A 92 -2.01 -6.06 10.92
CA THR A 92 -0.73 -5.40 11.20
C THR A 92 0.24 -5.52 10.03
N ALA A 93 1.26 -4.67 9.95
CA ALA A 93 2.22 -4.69 8.84
C ALA A 93 3.00 -6.02 8.77
N GLU A 94 3.31 -6.59 9.92
CA GLU A 94 4.11 -7.81 10.09
C GLU A 94 3.33 -9.08 9.74
N SER A 95 2.01 -9.02 9.81
CA SER A 95 1.11 -10.16 9.54
C SER A 95 0.63 -10.23 8.09
N LEU A 96 1.04 -9.29 7.25
CA LEU A 96 0.64 -9.25 5.84
C LEU A 96 1.31 -10.38 5.05
N PHE A 97 0.49 -11.17 4.36
CA PHE A 97 0.97 -12.07 3.34
C PHE A 97 1.40 -11.26 2.10
N ARG A 98 2.57 -11.58 1.55
CA ARG A 98 3.21 -10.85 0.44
C ARG A 98 3.77 -11.85 -0.58
N ASN A 99 3.54 -11.58 -1.87
CA ASN A 99 4.19 -12.28 -2.97
C ASN A 99 4.32 -11.37 -4.20
N SER A 100 4.72 -11.92 -5.35
CA SER A 100 4.90 -11.18 -6.60
C SER A 100 3.62 -10.53 -7.16
N ASN A 101 2.44 -10.92 -6.66
CA ASN A 101 1.16 -10.32 -7.04
C ASN A 101 0.75 -9.15 -6.12
N GLY A 102 1.53 -8.89 -5.06
CA GLY A 102 1.25 -7.85 -4.07
C GLY A 102 1.18 -8.38 -2.64
N ALA A 103 0.73 -7.50 -1.74
CA ALA A 103 0.35 -7.82 -0.38
C ALA A 103 -1.18 -7.89 -0.26
N MET A 104 -1.69 -8.66 0.70
CA MET A 104 -3.14 -8.80 0.93
C MET A 104 -3.57 -8.55 2.37
N ILE A 105 -4.72 -7.90 2.53
CA ILE A 105 -5.44 -7.76 3.81
C ILE A 105 -6.35 -8.97 4.01
N GLY A 106 -6.39 -9.47 5.25
CA GLY A 106 -7.25 -10.59 5.65
C GLY A 106 -6.92 -11.87 4.89
N ASN A 107 -7.96 -12.56 4.42
CA ASN A 107 -7.87 -13.75 3.57
C ASN A 107 -7.89 -13.40 2.07
N GLY A 108 -7.48 -12.17 1.73
CA GLY A 108 -7.51 -11.65 0.37
C GLY A 108 -8.62 -10.66 0.11
N GLU A 109 -9.30 -10.12 1.14
CA GLU A 109 -10.34 -9.08 0.98
C GLU A 109 -9.84 -7.86 0.21
N ILE A 110 -8.59 -7.45 0.39
CA ILE A 110 -7.96 -6.36 -0.39
C ILE A 110 -6.57 -6.81 -0.85
N TRP A 111 -6.23 -6.51 -2.10
CA TRP A 111 -4.89 -6.65 -2.64
C TRP A 111 -4.32 -5.29 -2.99
N PHE A 112 -3.06 -5.06 -2.66
CA PHE A 112 -2.32 -3.83 -2.97
C PHE A 112 -0.85 -4.13 -3.32
N SER A 113 -0.22 -3.26 -4.07
CA SER A 113 1.15 -3.44 -4.54
C SER A 113 1.83 -2.10 -4.81
N GLY A 114 3.16 -2.09 -4.79
CA GLY A 114 3.97 -0.99 -5.27
C GLY A 114 3.93 -0.93 -6.80
N LEU A 115 3.58 0.23 -7.34
CA LEU A 115 3.47 0.49 -8.77
C LEU A 115 4.52 1.47 -9.22
N CYS A 116 5.23 1.15 -10.29
CA CYS A 116 6.17 2.07 -10.91
C CYS A 116 5.42 3.21 -11.62
N LEU A 117 5.80 4.44 -11.30
CA LEU A 117 5.30 5.66 -11.94
C LEU A 117 6.13 6.07 -13.16
N ASN A 118 7.31 5.47 -13.33
CA ASN A 118 8.18 5.63 -14.48
C ASN A 118 8.77 4.28 -14.92
N LYS A 119 9.30 4.24 -16.14
CA LYS A 119 9.84 3.03 -16.77
C LYS A 119 11.01 2.43 -15.98
N GLU A 120 11.79 3.29 -15.35
CA GLU A 120 12.98 2.94 -14.56
C GLU A 120 12.61 2.49 -13.14
N CYS A 121 11.32 2.55 -12.76
CA CYS A 121 10.81 2.20 -11.43
C CYS A 121 11.49 2.93 -10.26
N THR A 122 12.12 4.07 -10.52
CA THR A 122 12.73 4.94 -9.50
C THR A 122 11.72 5.82 -8.79
N LYS A 123 10.51 5.95 -9.34
CA LYS A 123 9.34 6.54 -8.69
C LYS A 123 8.28 5.47 -8.52
N GLN A 124 7.79 5.29 -7.30
CA GLN A 124 6.79 4.26 -7.00
C GLN A 124 5.65 4.82 -6.16
N THR A 125 4.50 4.16 -6.21
CA THR A 125 3.37 4.44 -5.32
C THR A 125 2.68 3.14 -4.93
N THR A 126 2.24 3.04 -3.68
CA THR A 126 1.45 1.90 -3.23
C THR A 126 -0.03 2.15 -3.51
N LYS A 127 -0.70 1.20 -4.17
CA LYS A 127 -2.13 1.28 -4.46
C LYS A 127 -2.84 -0.05 -4.28
N MET A 128 -4.11 0.00 -3.86
CA MET A 128 -5.02 -1.13 -4.00
C MET A 128 -5.23 -1.45 -5.47
N ILE A 129 -5.16 -2.73 -5.81
CA ILE A 129 -5.34 -3.25 -7.17
C ILE A 129 -6.59 -4.13 -7.27
N ALA A 130 -7.09 -4.63 -6.14
CA ALA A 130 -8.34 -5.36 -6.09
C ALA A 130 -9.02 -5.37 -4.72
N ILE A 131 -10.34 -5.55 -4.74
CA ILE A 131 -11.17 -5.78 -3.55
C ILE A 131 -12.09 -6.98 -3.79
N ASN A 132 -12.22 -7.83 -2.78
CA ASN A 132 -13.07 -9.01 -2.72
C ASN A 132 -14.03 -8.84 -1.52
N PRO A 133 -15.19 -8.17 -1.74
CA PRO A 133 -16.13 -7.78 -0.68
C PRO A 133 -16.73 -8.92 0.14
#